data_AF-A0A1I8IXE5-F1
#
_entry.id   AF-A0A1I8IXE5-F1
#
_cell.length_a   1.000
_cell.length_b   1.000
_cell.length_c   1.000
_cell.angle_alpha   90.00
_cell.angle_beta   90.00
_cell.angle_gamma   90.00
#
_symmetry.space_group_name_H-M   'P 1'
#
loop_
_entity.id
_entity.type
_entity.pdbx_description
1 polymer ?
#
loop_
_entity_poly.entity_id
_entity_poly.type
_entity_poly.pdbx_seq_one_letter_code
_entity_poly.pdbx_strand_id
1 'polypeptide(L)'
;SMFSALSMWQFKADQLSHRARLLAPCHLRRPGAITEATWCRCLAAFSARVVGKPSEFETVFADEELQLLDNSDSWLWRVRSLRGRELLLPAPLLLLPPPCRPAVDAAEELRRQLEVAEFAECARLLARITFWSLALGIKGEYSESE
;
A
#
# COMPACT_ATOMS: atom_id res chain seq x y z
N SER A 1 -13.30 -4.89 -27.42
CA SER A 1 -12.01 -5.11 -28.11
C SER A 1 -10.93 -5.41 -27.07
N MET A 2 -9.74 -5.85 -27.48
CA MET A 2 -8.64 -6.09 -26.51
C MET A 2 -8.19 -4.78 -25.83
N PHE A 3 -8.16 -3.67 -26.57
CA PHE A 3 -7.90 -2.33 -26.02
C PHE A 3 -8.90 -1.93 -24.93
N SER A 4 -10.20 -2.19 -25.11
CA SER A 4 -11.19 -1.88 -24.07
C SER A 4 -10.98 -2.73 -22.81
N ALA A 5 -10.45 -3.94 -22.94
CA ALA A 5 -10.12 -4.79 -21.79
C ALA A 5 -8.89 -4.24 -21.03
N LEU A 6 -7.82 -3.85 -21.74
CA LEU A 6 -6.62 -3.25 -21.14
C LEU A 6 -6.97 -1.95 -20.40
N SER A 7 -7.70 -1.02 -21.03
CA SER A 7 -8.11 0.23 -20.38
C SER A 7 -8.99 -0.01 -19.15
N MET A 8 -9.89 -1.00 -19.19
CA MET A 8 -10.69 -1.38 -18.01
C MET A 8 -9.80 -1.90 -16.87
N TRP A 9 -8.78 -2.70 -17.16
CA TRP A 9 -7.87 -3.22 -16.15
C TRP A 9 -6.97 -2.13 -15.56
N GLN A 10 -6.52 -1.19 -16.38
CA GLN A 10 -5.78 0.00 -15.94
C GLN A 10 -6.62 0.83 -14.96
N PHE A 11 -7.87 1.12 -15.30
CA PHE A 11 -8.80 1.82 -14.42
C PHE A 11 -9.00 1.09 -13.08
N LYS A 12 -9.17 -0.24 -13.12
CA LYS A 12 -9.29 -1.05 -11.89
C LYS A 12 -8.01 -1.01 -11.04
N ALA A 13 -6.84 -1.04 -11.66
CA ALA A 13 -5.57 -0.96 -10.95
C ALA A 13 -5.36 0.41 -10.30
N ASP A 14 -5.77 1.49 -10.97
CA ASP A 14 -5.76 2.83 -10.38
C ASP A 14 -6.70 2.92 -9.17
N GLN A 15 -7.90 2.33 -9.27
CA GLN A 15 -8.82 2.23 -8.13
C GLN A 15 -8.23 1.45 -6.96
N LEU A 16 -7.57 0.32 -7.22
CA LEU A 16 -6.90 -0.48 -6.18
C LEU A 16 -5.74 0.29 -5.55
N SER A 17 -4.94 0.99 -6.35
CA SER A 17 -3.85 1.85 -5.88
C SER A 17 -4.35 2.99 -4.99
N HIS A 18 -5.47 3.62 -5.35
CA HIS A 18 -6.09 4.62 -4.49
C HIS A 18 -6.56 4.01 -3.16
N ARG A 19 -7.24 2.85 -3.21
CA ARG A 19 -7.74 2.16 -2.01
C ARG A 19 -6.62 1.66 -1.10
N ALA A 20 -5.51 1.20 -1.66
CA ALA A 20 -4.36 0.70 -0.90
C ALA A 20 -3.79 1.76 0.07
N ARG A 21 -3.80 3.04 -0.34
CA ARG A 21 -3.32 4.17 0.47
C ARG A 21 -4.20 4.45 1.70
N LEU A 22 -5.43 3.95 1.70
CA LEU A 22 -6.39 4.12 2.81
C LEU A 22 -6.36 2.96 3.80
N LEU A 23 -5.57 1.91 3.54
CA LEU A 23 -5.52 0.73 4.40
C LEU A 23 -4.62 0.97 5.61
N ALA A 24 -5.13 0.62 6.79
CA ALA A 24 -4.34 0.58 8.01
C ALA A 24 -3.41 -0.66 8.02
N PRO A 25 -2.18 -0.56 8.55
CA PRO A 25 -1.22 -1.66 8.57
C PRO A 25 -1.52 -2.66 9.71
N CYS A 26 -2.58 -3.45 9.57
CA CYS A 26 -3.00 -4.43 10.60
C CYS A 26 -1.93 -5.50 10.90
N HIS A 27 -1.06 -5.81 9.94
CA HIS A 27 0.03 -6.78 10.11
C HIS A 27 1.05 -6.33 11.17
N LEU A 28 1.21 -5.01 11.38
CA LEU A 28 2.07 -4.44 12.42
C LEU A 28 1.48 -4.55 13.83
N ARG A 29 0.23 -5.00 13.97
CA ARG A 29 -0.36 -5.28 15.29
C ARG A 29 0.13 -6.59 15.91
N ARG A 30 0.85 -7.42 15.15
CA ARG A 30 1.44 -8.65 15.68
C ARG A 30 2.48 -8.30 16.76
N PRO A 31 2.53 -9.05 17.87
CA PRO A 31 3.50 -8.81 18.93
C PRO A 31 4.94 -8.71 18.40
N GLY A 32 5.63 -7.63 18.74
CA GLY A 32 7.03 -7.40 18.35
C GLY A 32 7.26 -7.07 16.87
N ALA A 33 6.20 -6.84 16.09
CA ALA A 33 6.34 -6.46 14.67
C ALA A 33 6.85 -5.02 14.48
N ILE A 34 6.80 -4.18 15.52
CA ILE A 34 7.25 -2.80 15.48
C ILE A 34 8.67 -2.72 16.04
N THR A 35 9.63 -2.46 15.16
CA THR A 35 11.05 -2.31 15.50
C THR A 35 11.46 -0.85 15.70
N GLU A 36 10.77 0.07 15.02
CA GLU A 36 11.01 1.50 15.06
C GLU A 36 9.78 2.24 15.55
N ALA A 37 10.02 3.34 16.27
CA ALA A 37 8.97 4.16 16.82
C ALA A 37 8.05 4.69 15.71
N THR A 38 6.77 4.33 15.78
CA THR A 38 5.79 4.58 14.71
C THR A 38 4.62 5.40 15.24
N TRP A 39 4.06 6.29 14.43
CA TRP A 39 2.89 7.06 14.82
C TRP A 39 1.63 6.19 14.94
N CYS A 40 0.83 6.48 15.96
CA CYS A 40 -0.48 5.87 16.18
C CYS A 40 -1.45 6.93 16.71
N ARG A 41 -2.74 6.60 16.70
CA ARG A 41 -3.81 7.48 17.16
C ARG A 41 -4.65 6.78 18.21
N CYS A 42 -4.99 7.48 19.28
CA CYS A 42 -5.91 6.96 20.28
C CYS A 42 -7.36 7.05 19.78
N LEU A 43 -8.11 5.96 19.89
CA LEU A 43 -9.51 5.88 19.43
C LEU A 43 -10.51 6.42 20.45
N ALA A 44 -10.13 6.51 21.72
CA ALA A 44 -10.99 6.99 22.79
C ALA A 44 -10.17 7.66 23.90
N ALA A 45 -10.83 8.49 24.71
CA ALA A 45 -10.19 9.04 25.89
C ALA A 45 -9.88 7.92 26.90
N PHE A 46 -8.68 7.93 27.47
CA PHE A 46 -8.21 6.91 28.40
C PHE A 46 -7.23 7.49 29.43
N SER A 47 -7.39 7.10 30.69
CA SER A 47 -6.43 7.44 31.74
C SER A 47 -5.32 6.40 31.76
N ALA A 48 -4.19 6.73 31.14
CA ALA A 48 -3.07 5.84 30.95
C ALA A 48 -2.08 5.95 32.12
N ARG A 49 -1.49 4.81 32.50
CA ARG A 49 -0.44 4.78 33.54
C ARG A 49 0.89 5.24 32.95
N VAL A 50 1.61 6.09 33.67
CA VAL A 50 2.96 6.53 33.29
C VAL A 50 3.97 5.41 33.58
N VAL A 51 4.78 5.06 32.58
CA VAL A 51 5.83 4.04 32.72
C VAL A 51 6.86 4.49 33.77
N GLY A 52 7.21 3.59 34.69
CA GLY A 52 8.15 3.86 35.78
C GLY A 52 7.58 4.65 36.96
N LYS A 53 6.33 5.11 36.88
CA LYS A 53 5.66 5.88 37.94
C LYS A 53 4.25 5.33 38.22
N PRO A 54 4.11 4.32 39.08
CA PRO A 54 2.87 3.55 39.23
C PRO A 54 1.67 4.38 39.74
N SER A 55 1.92 5.48 40.45
CA SER A 55 0.89 6.36 41.00
C SER A 55 0.50 7.52 40.07
N GLU A 56 1.23 7.72 38.97
CA GLU A 56 0.96 8.82 38.03
C GLU A 56 0.15 8.31 36.83
N PHE A 57 -0.88 9.07 36.48
CA PHE A 57 -1.71 8.84 35.32
C PHE A 57 -1.73 10.08 34.43
N GLU A 58 -1.85 9.84 33.13
CA GLU A 58 -2.06 10.88 32.13
C GLU A 58 -3.30 10.54 31.32
N THR A 59 -4.19 11.51 31.20
CA THR A 59 -5.34 11.40 30.30
C THR A 59 -4.89 11.63 28.88
N VAL A 60 -5.05 10.60 28.06
CA VAL A 60 -4.96 10.66 26.60
C VAL A 60 -6.37 10.89 26.07
N PHE A 61 -6.51 11.79 25.11
CA PHE A 61 -7.81 12.09 24.50
C PHE A 61 -8.07 11.25 23.24
N ALA A 62 -9.34 11.19 22.83
CA ALA A 62 -9.69 10.62 21.53
C ALA A 62 -9.04 11.42 20.40
N ASP A 63 -8.61 10.71 19.36
CA ASP A 63 -7.86 11.22 18.21
C ASP A 63 -6.48 11.82 18.52
N GLU A 64 -5.99 11.73 19.76
CA GLU A 64 -4.65 12.17 20.11
C GLU A 64 -3.58 11.32 19.41
N GLU A 65 -2.60 11.99 18.80
CA GLU A 65 -1.47 11.34 18.14
C GLU A 65 -0.38 10.99 19.16
N LEU A 66 0.11 9.77 19.06
CA LEU A 66 1.06 9.17 19.99
C LEU A 66 2.13 8.43 19.20
N GLN A 67 3.31 8.30 19.79
CA GLN A 67 4.38 7.51 19.21
C GLN A 67 4.40 6.12 19.85
N LEU A 68 4.03 5.08 19.11
CA LEU A 68 4.12 3.69 19.54
C LEU A 68 5.58 3.24 19.58
N LEU A 69 6.04 2.85 20.76
CA LEU A 69 7.44 2.48 21.02
C LEU A 69 7.63 0.96 21.07
N ASP A 70 6.67 0.25 21.65
CA ASP A 70 6.77 -1.19 21.85
C ASP A 70 5.37 -1.83 21.86
N ASN A 71 5.22 -2.87 21.04
CA ASN A 71 4.01 -3.67 20.88
C ASN A 71 4.23 -5.16 21.20
N SER A 72 5.27 -5.51 21.96
CA SER A 72 5.61 -6.89 22.31
C SER A 72 4.54 -7.61 23.13
N ASP A 73 3.75 -6.86 23.91
CA ASP A 73 2.61 -7.40 24.65
C ASP A 73 1.35 -7.39 23.78
N SER A 74 0.53 -8.43 23.90
CA SER A 74 -0.70 -8.59 23.12
C SER A 74 -1.82 -7.59 23.45
N TRP A 75 -1.79 -7.01 24.66
CA TRP A 75 -2.86 -6.18 25.20
C TRP A 75 -2.40 -4.80 25.63
N LEU A 76 -1.21 -4.63 26.21
CA LEU A 76 -0.71 -3.34 26.72
C LEU A 76 0.50 -2.86 25.94
N TRP A 77 0.32 -1.80 25.16
CA TRP A 77 1.41 -1.22 24.37
C TRP A 77 2.02 -0.02 25.06
N ARG A 78 3.32 0.14 24.86
CA ARG A 78 4.05 1.30 25.35
C ARG A 78 4.08 2.34 24.25
N VAL A 79 3.56 3.52 24.56
CA VAL A 79 3.54 4.67 23.66
C VAL A 79 4.17 5.87 24.35
N ARG A 80 4.47 6.91 23.57
CA ARG A 80 4.93 8.20 24.07
C ARG A 80 3.96 9.28 23.63
N SER A 81 3.49 10.09 24.58
CA SER A 81 2.67 11.26 24.29
C SER A 81 3.51 12.38 23.68
N LEU A 82 2.85 13.35 23.04
CA LEU A 82 3.52 14.56 22.53
C LEU A 82 4.21 15.37 23.64
N ARG A 83 3.81 15.15 24.91
CA ARG A 83 4.44 15.74 26.10
C ARG A 83 5.73 15.02 26.52
N GLY A 84 6.14 13.98 25.78
CA GLY A 84 7.37 13.22 26.04
C GLY A 84 7.24 12.15 27.12
N ARG A 85 6.03 11.91 27.66
CA ARG A 85 5.80 10.90 28.70
C ARG A 85 5.52 9.55 28.06
N GLU A 86 6.11 8.49 28.62
CA GLU A 86 5.82 7.11 28.20
C GLU A 86 4.64 6.56 28.99
N LEU A 87 3.68 6.00 28.26
CA LEU A 87 2.38 5.57 28.76
C LEU A 87 2.12 4.12 28.36
N LEU A 88 1.38 3.40 29.20
CA LEU A 88 0.83 2.10 28.86
C LEU A 88 -0.63 2.23 28.48
N LEU A 89 -0.95 1.92 27.22
CA LEU A 89 -2.31 1.94 26.70
C LEU A 89 -2.75 0.55 26.21
N PRO A 90 -4.03 0.19 26.39
CA PRO A 90 -4.59 -0.98 25.74
C PRO A 90 -4.46 -0.91 24.22
N ALA A 91 -3.89 -1.95 23.61
CA ALA A 91 -3.71 -2.09 22.18
C ALA A 91 -4.99 -1.83 21.36
N PRO A 92 -6.20 -2.27 21.79
CA PRO A 92 -7.43 -1.98 21.04
C PRO A 92 -7.78 -0.49 20.93
N LEU A 93 -7.25 0.35 21.82
CA LEU A 93 -7.46 1.80 21.76
C LEU A 93 -6.52 2.49 20.77
N LEU A 94 -5.53 1.78 20.21
CA LEU A 94 -4.51 2.38 19.35
C LEU A 94 -4.76 1.98 17.89
N LEU A 95 -4.98 2.98 17.04
CA LEU A 95 -5.04 2.85 15.60
C LEU A 95 -3.66 3.16 14.99
N LEU A 96 -3.15 2.23 14.19
CA LEU A 96 -2.05 2.54 13.28
C LEU A 96 -2.63 3.21 12.03
N PRO A 97 -2.28 4.47 11.74
CA PRO A 97 -2.86 5.17 10.61
C PRO A 97 -2.39 4.54 9.29
N PRO A 98 -3.17 4.68 8.21
CA PRO A 98 -2.69 4.44 6.85
C PRO A 98 -1.45 5.32 6.54
N PRO A 99 -0.61 4.93 5.57
CA PRO A 99 -0.80 3.82 4.64
C PRO A 99 -0.18 2.49 5.10
N CYS A 100 -0.75 1.38 4.64
CA CYS A 100 -0.16 0.05 4.72
C CYS A 100 0.84 -0.13 3.56
N ARG A 101 2.14 0.05 3.84
CA ARG A 101 3.21 -0.05 2.83
C ARG A 101 3.11 -1.31 1.94
N PRO A 102 3.00 -2.54 2.49
CA PRO A 102 2.88 -3.74 1.64
C PRO A 102 1.70 -3.71 0.68
N ALA A 103 0.58 -3.07 1.05
CA ALA A 103 -0.58 -2.96 0.18
C ALA A 103 -0.37 -1.91 -0.93
N VAL A 104 0.31 -0.80 -0.61
CA VAL A 104 0.69 0.22 -1.59
C VAL A 104 1.68 -0.37 -2.59
N ASP A 105 2.74 -1.02 -2.12
CA ASP A 105 3.77 -1.62 -2.96
C ASP A 105 3.17 -2.68 -3.90
N ALA A 106 2.27 -3.53 -3.39
CA ALA A 106 1.57 -4.52 -4.21
C ALA A 106 0.67 -3.89 -5.29
N ALA A 107 0.02 -2.77 -4.99
CA ALA A 107 -0.81 -2.07 -5.96
C ALA A 107 0.03 -1.34 -7.02
N GLU A 108 1.18 -0.77 -6.64
CA GLU A 108 2.11 -0.15 -7.56
C GLU A 108 2.76 -1.18 -8.49
N GLU A 109 3.14 -2.35 -7.95
CA GLU A 109 3.65 -3.46 -8.76
C GLU A 109 2.60 -3.97 -9.77
N LEU A 110 1.33 -4.07 -9.36
CA LEU A 110 0.24 -4.44 -10.28
C LEU A 110 0.09 -3.43 -11.43
N ARG A 111 0.19 -2.14 -11.15
CA ARG A 111 0.13 -1.09 -12.18
C ARG A 111 1.29 -1.21 -13.16
N ARG A 112 2.50 -1.38 -12.65
CA ARG A 112 3.71 -1.59 -13.46
C ARG A 112 3.57 -2.80 -14.38
N GLN A 113 3.03 -3.91 -13.88
CA GLN A 113 2.81 -5.12 -14.69
C GLN A 113 1.80 -4.90 -15.83
N LEU A 114 0.75 -4.10 -15.61
CA LEU A 114 -0.23 -3.77 -16.65
C LEU A 114 0.36 -2.86 -17.73
N GLU A 115 1.17 -1.87 -17.36
CA GLU A 115 1.88 -1.01 -18.31
C GLU A 115 2.81 -1.85 -19.21
N VAL A 116 3.60 -2.76 -18.62
CA VAL A 116 4.47 -3.66 -19.38
C VAL A 116 3.67 -4.58 -20.31
N ALA A 117 2.53 -5.10 -19.85
CA ALA A 117 1.66 -5.93 -20.68
C ALA A 117 1.09 -5.16 -21.87
N GLU A 118 0.69 -3.90 -21.67
CA GLU A 118 0.22 -3.01 -22.75
C GLU A 118 1.31 -2.77 -23.80
N PHE A 119 2.54 -2.44 -23.38
CA PHE A 119 3.67 -2.28 -24.29
C PHE A 119 3.98 -3.56 -25.08
N ALA A 120 3.97 -4.72 -24.42
CA ALA A 120 4.24 -6.00 -25.06
C ALA A 120 3.21 -6.33 -26.15
N GLU A 121 1.93 -6.05 -25.92
CA GLU A 121 0.89 -6.28 -26.93
C GLU A 121 0.99 -5.30 -28.10
N CYS A 122 1.26 -4.02 -27.84
CA CYS A 122 1.52 -3.04 -28.89
C CYS A 122 2.70 -3.46 -29.78
N ALA A 123 3.79 -3.93 -29.18
CA ALA A 123 4.94 -4.45 -29.91
C ALA A 123 4.58 -5.68 -30.77
N ARG A 124 3.78 -6.63 -30.24
CA ARG A 124 3.30 -7.79 -31.02
C ARG A 124 2.40 -7.39 -32.18
N LEU A 125 1.51 -6.43 -31.99
CA LEU A 125 0.64 -5.93 -33.06
C LEU A 125 1.47 -5.25 -34.15
N LEU A 126 2.43 -4.41 -33.78
CA LEU A 126 3.36 -3.78 -34.73
C LEU A 126 4.17 -4.84 -35.49
N ALA A 127 4.73 -5.84 -34.81
CA ALA A 127 5.47 -6.92 -35.45
C ALA A 127 4.60 -7.73 -36.44
N ARG A 128 3.32 -7.94 -36.12
CA ARG A 128 2.38 -8.58 -37.06
C ARG A 128 2.13 -7.69 -38.28
N ILE A 129 1.88 -6.40 -38.07
CA ILE A 129 1.64 -5.45 -39.17
C ILE A 129 2.85 -5.37 -40.08
N THR A 130 4.06 -5.23 -39.53
CA THR A 130 5.30 -5.17 -40.32
C THR A 130 5.56 -6.47 -41.07
N PHE A 131 5.32 -7.62 -40.44
CA PHE A 131 5.41 -8.93 -41.11
C PHE A 131 4.47 -9.01 -42.30
N TRP A 132 3.19 -8.66 -42.12
CA TRP A 132 2.20 -8.70 -43.21
C TRP A 132 2.49 -7.66 -44.30
N SER A 133 2.97 -6.47 -43.96
CA SER A 133 3.35 -5.45 -44.95
C SER A 133 4.56 -5.90 -45.79
N LEU A 134 5.56 -6.54 -45.17
CA LEU A 134 6.68 -7.16 -45.89
C LEU A 134 6.22 -8.33 -46.76
N ALA A 135 5.42 -9.25 -46.22
CA ALA A 135 4.93 -10.41 -46.96
C ALA A 135 4.02 -10.04 -48.15
N LEU A 136 3.24 -8.97 -48.03
CA LEU A 136 2.41 -8.44 -49.11
C LEU A 136 3.22 -7.58 -50.09
N GLY A 137 4.21 -6.82 -49.62
CA GLY A 137 5.13 -6.06 -50.47
C GLY A 137 6.02 -6.95 -51.34
N ILE A 138 6.51 -8.07 -50.79
CA ILE A 138 7.31 -9.08 -51.53
C ILE A 138 6.47 -9.79 -52.61
N LYS A 139 5.14 -9.82 -52.48
CA LYS A 139 4.25 -10.35 -53.54
C LYS A 139 4.06 -9.41 -54.73
N GLY A 140 4.37 -8.11 -54.59
CA GLY A 140 4.21 -7.12 -55.66
C GLY A 140 5.34 -7.10 -56.68
N GLU A 141 6.52 -7.65 -56.36
CA GLU A 141 7.70 -7.60 -57.25
C GLU A 141 7.91 -8.88 -58.08
N TYR A 142 7.03 -9.88 -57.94
CA TYR A 142 7.15 -11.19 -58.63
C TYR A 142 6.07 -11.44 -59.70
N SER A 143 5.36 -10.42 -60.19
CA SER A 143 4.35 -10.57 -61.26
C SER A 143 4.61 -9.77 -62.55
N GLU A 144 5.82 -9.29 -62.79
CA GLU A 144 6.22 -8.71 -64.08
C GLU A 144 7.53 -9.37 -64.56
N SER A 145 7.47 -10.64 -64.91
CA SER A 145 8.48 -11.31 -65.75
C SER A 145 7.94 -12.60 -66.35
N GLU A 146 6.95 -12.47 -67.23
CA GLU A 146 6.71 -13.41 -68.35
C GLU A 146 6.30 -12.62 -69.60
#